data_AF-A0A6J8A4S1-F1
#
_entry.id   AF-A0A6J8A4S1-F1
#
_cell.length_a   1.000
_cell.length_b   1.000
_cell.length_c   1.000
_cell.angle_alpha   90.00
_cell.angle_beta   90.00
_cell.angle_gamma   90.00
#
_symmetry.space_group_name_H-M   'P 1'
#
loop_
_entity.id
_entity.type
_entity.pdbx_description
1 polymer ?
#
loop_
_entity_poly.entity_id
_entity_poly.type
_entity_poly.pdbx_seq_one_letter_code
_entity_poly.pdbx_strand_id
1 'polypeptide(L)'
;MCQALYSLGCKIDFQLTVENIYDQPLFCNPKIVLYDKTIIWYDFIRAGIVTIKDICYEVKTGFLPKNAIVDMINNVCDYVNIQYVIDRYHCLLSIIPDEWNNTIHNNVHHRNIDRTIDISVLIKNVPCDLKSCNVKKLYQCVLEDITEEPIGPIIWKKLYALDEAKLCKI
;
A
#
# COMPACT_ATOMS: atom_id res chain seq x y z
N MET A 1 9.27 32.45 11.29
CA MET A 1 8.23 33.13 10.49
C MET A 1 6.81 32.58 10.78
N CYS A 2 6.55 31.96 11.95
CA CYS A 2 5.25 31.34 12.27
C CYS A 2 4.50 31.99 13.45
N GLN A 3 5.03 33.07 14.05
CA GLN A 3 4.34 33.78 15.15
C GLN A 3 3.33 34.83 14.65
N ALA A 4 3.31 35.16 13.35
CA ALA A 4 2.46 36.22 12.81
C ALA A 4 1.01 35.80 12.52
N LEU A 5 0.67 34.50 12.60
CA LEU A 5 -0.67 34.02 12.28
C LEU A 5 -1.60 33.88 13.50
N TYR A 6 -1.06 33.96 14.72
CA TYR A 6 -1.87 33.86 15.95
C TYR A 6 -2.50 35.21 16.39
N SER A 7 -2.11 36.34 15.78
CA SER A 7 -2.60 37.68 16.17
C SER A 7 -3.85 38.15 15.43
N LEU A 8 -4.33 37.40 14.45
CA LEU A 8 -5.59 37.68 13.76
C LEU A 8 -6.62 36.69 14.28
N GLY A 9 -7.60 37.18 15.04
CA GLY A 9 -8.74 36.42 15.57
C GLY A 9 -9.68 35.86 14.50
N CYS A 10 -9.16 35.38 13.37
CA CYS A 10 -9.85 34.47 12.49
C CYS A 10 -9.95 33.12 13.19
N LYS A 11 -11.09 32.88 13.85
CA LYS A 11 -11.61 31.52 13.96
C LYS A 11 -11.84 31.02 12.53
N ILE A 12 -10.81 30.45 11.92
CA ILE A 12 -11.00 29.64 10.72
C ILE A 12 -11.70 28.39 11.23
N ASP A 13 -13.03 28.42 11.14
CA ASP A 13 -13.85 27.26 11.39
C ASP A 13 -13.61 26.31 10.22
N PHE A 14 -12.57 25.49 10.32
CA PHE A 14 -12.30 24.44 9.34
C PHE A 14 -13.44 23.45 9.42
N GLN A 15 -14.41 23.57 8.52
CA GLN A 15 -15.36 22.49 8.27
C GLN A 15 -14.54 21.26 7.86
N LEU A 16 -14.47 20.32 8.79
CA LEU A 16 -13.67 19.12 8.70
C LEU A 16 -14.42 18.14 7.77
N THR A 17 -14.24 18.29 6.46
CA THR A 17 -14.67 17.27 5.52
C THR A 17 -13.73 16.06 5.61
N VAL A 18 -14.23 14.87 5.30
CA VAL A 18 -13.44 13.62 5.34
C VAL A 18 -12.18 13.72 4.49
N GLU A 19 -12.27 14.40 3.34
CA GLU A 19 -11.13 14.67 2.43
C GLU A 19 -10.05 15.52 3.10
N ASN A 20 -10.45 16.56 3.85
CA ASN A 20 -9.52 17.44 4.54
C ASN A 20 -8.72 16.73 5.64
N ILE A 21 -9.20 15.61 6.21
CA ILE A 21 -8.49 14.86 7.28
C ILE A 21 -7.24 14.20 6.74
N TYR A 22 -7.31 13.59 5.57
CA TYR A 22 -6.19 12.83 5.01
C TYR A 22 -5.01 13.75 4.66
N ASP A 23 -5.28 14.95 4.16
CA ASP A 23 -4.24 15.94 3.87
C ASP A 23 -3.70 16.69 5.10
N GLN A 24 -4.20 16.38 6.31
CA GLN A 24 -3.64 16.95 7.52
C GLN A 24 -2.21 16.46 7.76
N PRO A 25 -1.30 17.36 8.18
CA PRO A 25 0.06 16.98 8.52
C PRO A 25 0.07 16.12 9.80
N LEU A 26 0.94 15.11 9.84
CA LEU A 26 1.21 14.29 11.02
C LEU A 26 2.06 15.05 12.05
N PHE A 27 3.02 15.83 11.56
CA PHE A 27 3.96 16.58 12.39
C PHE A 27 3.57 18.06 12.44
N CYS A 28 3.89 18.72 13.56
CA CYS A 28 3.55 20.13 13.79
C CYS A 28 2.04 20.46 13.71
N ASN A 29 1.18 19.46 13.91
CA ASN A 29 -0.27 19.63 13.92
C ASN A 29 -0.75 19.88 15.37
N PRO A 30 -1.47 20.97 15.67
CA PRO A 30 -1.96 21.24 17.02
C PRO A 30 -2.95 20.20 17.55
N LYS A 31 -3.57 19.40 16.67
CA LYS A 31 -4.46 18.28 17.06
C LYS A 31 -3.71 16.97 17.31
N ILE A 32 -2.44 16.87 16.92
CA ILE A 32 -1.60 15.67 17.09
C ILE A 32 -0.40 16.08 17.94
N VAL A 33 -0.60 16.06 19.26
CA VAL A 33 0.41 16.47 20.24
C VAL A 33 0.67 15.37 21.25
N LEU A 34 1.93 15.24 21.65
CA LEU A 34 2.35 14.33 22.71
C LEU A 34 2.82 15.17 23.90
N TYR A 35 2.13 15.07 25.04
CA TYR A 35 2.39 15.88 26.23
C TYR A 35 2.44 17.39 25.92
N ASP A 36 1.44 17.90 25.19
CA ASP A 36 1.31 19.30 24.74
C ASP A 36 2.46 19.81 23.86
N LYS A 37 3.26 18.91 23.29
CA LYS A 37 4.36 19.23 22.39
C LYS A 37 4.15 18.62 21.01
N THR A 38 4.57 19.36 19.99
CA THR A 38 4.61 18.86 18.62
C THR A 38 5.67 17.79 18.48
N ILE A 39 5.29 16.65 17.93
CA ILE A 39 6.20 15.57 17.56
C ILE A 39 6.89 15.87 16.23
N ILE A 40 8.17 15.49 16.13
CA ILE A 40 8.97 15.52 14.90
C ILE A 40 9.87 14.29 14.91
N TRP A 41 9.68 13.39 13.94
CA TRP A 41 10.51 12.20 13.75
C TRP A 41 11.12 12.19 12.35
N TYR A 42 12.43 12.46 12.27
CA TYR A 42 13.12 12.67 11.00
C TYR A 42 13.16 11.44 10.09
N ASP A 43 13.19 10.25 10.67
CA ASP A 43 13.09 8.96 9.99
C ASP A 43 11.77 8.81 9.23
N PHE A 44 10.65 9.18 9.85
CA PHE A 44 9.33 9.16 9.20
C PHE A 44 9.25 10.22 8.08
N ILE A 45 9.72 11.45 8.35
CA ILE A 45 9.74 12.53 7.36
C ILE A 45 10.60 12.14 6.15
N ARG A 46 11.78 11.56 6.39
CA ARG A 46 12.71 11.11 5.34
C ARG A 46 12.12 9.96 4.53
N ALA A 47 11.32 9.10 5.13
CA ALA A 47 10.54 8.07 4.45
C ALA A 47 9.32 8.60 3.67
N GLY A 48 9.09 9.92 3.68
CA GLY A 48 7.94 10.55 3.01
C GLY A 48 6.62 10.40 3.76
N ILE A 49 6.65 9.96 5.02
CA ILE A 49 5.45 9.82 5.86
C ILE A 49 5.22 11.16 6.55
N VAL A 50 4.42 12.05 5.96
CA VAL A 50 4.29 13.45 6.44
C VAL A 50 2.85 13.83 6.76
N THR A 51 1.88 13.16 6.14
CA THR A 51 0.44 13.43 6.24
C THR A 51 -0.33 12.19 6.65
N ILE A 52 -1.54 12.36 7.19
CA ILE A 52 -2.41 11.25 7.63
C ILE A 52 -2.61 10.23 6.50
N LYS A 53 -2.71 10.71 5.27
CA LYS A 53 -2.91 9.87 4.08
C LYS A 53 -1.75 8.92 3.79
N ASP A 54 -0.54 9.20 4.29
CA ASP A 54 0.66 8.40 4.03
C ASP A 54 0.72 7.16 4.95
N ILE A 55 -0.04 7.17 6.05
CA ILE A 55 -0.17 6.04 6.98
C ILE A 55 -1.48 5.26 6.79
N CYS A 56 -2.31 5.63 5.81
CA CYS A 56 -3.59 4.99 5.53
C CYS A 56 -3.52 4.15 4.25
N TYR A 57 -4.38 3.14 4.15
CA TYR A 57 -4.59 2.46 2.88
C TYR A 57 -5.26 3.38 1.85
N GLU A 58 -4.89 3.23 0.58
CA GLU A 58 -5.53 3.98 -0.50
C GLU A 58 -6.87 3.38 -0.93
N VAL A 59 -7.01 2.04 -0.86
CA VAL A 59 -8.16 1.30 -1.41
C VAL A 59 -9.07 0.73 -0.32
N LYS A 60 -8.53 0.51 0.89
CA LYS A 60 -9.26 -0.04 2.04
C LYS A 60 -9.34 1.01 3.14
N THR A 61 -10.27 0.83 4.07
CA THR A 61 -10.31 1.65 5.28
C THR A 61 -9.22 1.26 6.26
N GLY A 62 -8.83 2.20 7.12
CA GLY A 62 -7.87 1.98 8.20
C GLY A 62 -6.42 2.31 7.86
N PHE A 63 -5.58 2.11 8.88
CA PHE A 63 -4.14 2.39 8.82
C PHE A 63 -3.33 1.24 8.26
N LEU A 64 -2.17 1.58 7.70
CA LEU A 64 -1.17 0.61 7.29
C LEU A 64 -0.66 -0.20 8.49
N PRO A 65 -0.31 -1.47 8.31
CA PRO A 65 0.26 -2.29 9.36
C PRO A 65 1.68 -1.80 9.68
N LYS A 66 2.10 -1.99 10.94
CA LYS A 66 3.43 -1.58 11.42
C LYS A 66 4.60 -2.04 10.53
N ASN A 67 4.50 -3.24 9.96
CA ASN A 67 5.54 -3.78 9.09
C ASN A 67 5.72 -2.93 7.81
N ALA A 68 4.62 -2.43 7.24
CA ALA A 68 4.71 -1.57 6.05
C ALA A 68 5.45 -0.26 6.36
N ILE A 69 5.20 0.33 7.54
CA ILE A 69 5.90 1.54 7.98
C ILE A 69 7.39 1.28 8.20
N VAL A 70 7.73 0.15 8.80
CA VAL A 70 9.13 -0.28 8.98
C VAL A 70 9.82 -0.44 7.63
N ASP A 71 9.17 -1.09 6.66
CA ASP A 71 9.72 -1.28 5.32
C ASP A 71 9.94 0.05 4.60
N MET A 72 8.96 0.97 4.68
CA MET A 72 9.09 2.33 4.11
C MET A 72 10.30 3.09 4.67
N ILE A 73 10.55 2.99 5.98
CA ILE A 73 11.67 3.66 6.63
C ILE A 73 13.01 3.00 6.30
N ASN A 74 13.07 1.67 6.32
CA ASN A 74 14.28 0.91 5.99
C ASN A 74 14.74 1.13 4.54
N ASN A 75 13.81 1.39 3.62
CA ASN A 75 14.14 1.67 2.22
C ASN A 75 14.93 2.98 2.03
N VAL A 76 14.88 3.91 2.99
CA VAL A 76 15.51 5.25 2.86
C VAL A 76 16.59 5.50 3.91
N CYS A 77 16.61 4.69 4.98
CA CYS A 77 17.54 4.84 6.10
C CYS A 77 18.32 3.54 6.33
N ASP A 78 19.64 3.60 6.18
CA ASP A 78 20.51 2.41 6.15
C ASP A 78 20.59 1.64 7.48
N TYR A 79 20.24 2.26 8.62
CA TYR A 79 20.25 1.63 9.94
C TYR A 79 19.21 2.25 10.88
N VAL A 80 18.04 1.62 11.00
CA VAL A 80 17.00 2.03 11.96
C VAL A 80 16.63 0.86 12.86
N ASN A 81 16.51 1.14 14.16
CA ASN A 81 16.02 0.16 15.11
C ASN A 81 14.53 -0.11 14.86
N ILE A 82 14.20 -1.32 14.41
CA ILE A 82 12.83 -1.73 14.08
C ILE A 82 11.88 -1.56 15.26
N GLN A 83 12.30 -1.96 16.46
CA GLN A 83 11.45 -1.86 17.65
C GLN A 83 11.10 -0.40 17.95
N TYR A 84 12.06 0.49 17.77
CA TYR A 84 11.87 1.91 17.99
C TYR A 84 10.86 2.54 17.01
N VAL A 85 10.89 2.11 15.75
CA VAL A 85 9.90 2.53 14.73
C VAL A 85 8.51 2.03 15.10
N ILE A 86 8.40 0.77 15.52
CA ILE A 86 7.13 0.17 15.95
C ILE A 86 6.55 0.93 17.13
N ASP A 87 7.36 1.21 18.16
CA ASP A 87 6.92 1.91 19.37
C ASP A 87 6.45 3.33 19.05
N ARG A 88 7.19 4.04 18.19
CA ARG A 88 6.79 5.37 17.69
C ARG A 88 5.51 5.32 16.88
N TYR A 89 5.35 4.32 16.02
CA TYR A 89 4.13 4.18 15.23
C TYR A 89 2.92 3.91 16.12
N HIS A 90 3.04 3.05 17.13
CA HIS A 90 2.00 2.85 18.13
C HIS A 90 1.69 4.14 18.90
N CYS A 91 2.71 4.89 19.29
CA CYS A 91 2.54 6.20 19.92
C CYS A 91 1.79 7.17 19.00
N LEU A 92 2.16 7.24 17.72
CA LEU A 92 1.48 8.08 16.72
C LEU A 92 -0.01 7.76 16.61
N LEU A 93 -0.34 6.47 16.48
CA LEU A 93 -1.74 6.06 16.39
C LEU A 93 -2.53 6.39 17.66
N SER A 94 -1.88 6.39 18.84
CA SER A 94 -2.53 6.71 20.11
C SER A 94 -2.80 8.20 20.33
N ILE A 95 -2.07 9.08 19.63
CA ILE A 95 -2.24 10.54 19.75
C ILE A 95 -3.13 11.13 18.65
N ILE A 96 -3.51 10.34 17.64
CA ILE A 96 -4.47 10.77 16.63
C ILE A 96 -5.85 10.91 17.29
N PRO A 97 -6.59 12.01 17.07
CA PRO A 97 -7.92 12.18 17.64
C PRO A 97 -8.88 11.03 17.28
N ASP A 98 -9.68 10.59 18.24
CA ASP A 98 -10.63 9.49 18.04
C ASP A 98 -11.64 9.76 16.92
N GLU A 99 -12.04 11.01 16.72
CA GLU A 99 -12.90 11.44 15.61
C GLU A 99 -12.29 11.09 14.25
N TRP A 100 -10.98 11.28 14.10
CA TRP A 100 -10.26 10.99 12.86
C TRP A 100 -10.09 9.49 12.70
N ASN A 101 -9.78 8.81 13.80
CA ASN A 101 -9.66 7.36 13.83
C ASN A 101 -10.95 6.68 13.34
N ASN A 102 -12.11 7.12 13.85
CA ASN A 102 -13.43 6.66 13.41
C ASN A 102 -13.68 6.98 11.94
N THR A 103 -13.31 8.17 11.50
CA THR A 103 -13.49 8.57 10.10
C THR A 103 -12.66 7.70 9.15
N ILE A 104 -11.42 7.40 9.51
CA ILE A 104 -10.48 6.61 8.69
C ILE A 104 -10.88 5.14 8.60
N HIS A 105 -11.46 4.58 9.66
CA HIS A 105 -11.91 3.18 9.67
C HIS A 105 -13.27 2.97 9.01
N ASN A 106 -14.13 3.99 9.00
CA ASN A 106 -15.49 3.88 8.47
C ASN A 106 -15.63 4.40 7.03
N ASN A 107 -14.81 5.36 6.61
CA ASN A 107 -14.87 5.90 5.26
C ASN A 107 -13.71 5.40 4.42
N VAL A 108 -14.02 4.81 3.26
CA VAL A 108 -13.00 4.51 2.26
C VAL A 108 -12.46 5.85 1.78
N HIS A 109 -11.15 6.02 1.88
CA HIS A 109 -10.51 7.19 1.31
C HIS A 109 -10.75 7.16 -0.20
N HIS A 110 -11.65 7.99 -0.69
CA HIS A 110 -12.00 8.08 -2.10
C HIS A 110 -10.93 8.83 -2.91
N ARG A 111 -9.67 8.40 -2.81
CA ARG A 111 -8.64 8.79 -3.77
C ARG A 111 -8.97 8.07 -5.09
N ASN A 112 -9.74 8.75 -5.95
CA ASN A 112 -10.16 8.34 -7.30
C ASN A 112 -11.40 7.43 -7.40
N ILE A 113 -12.60 7.96 -7.14
CA ILE A 113 -13.84 7.33 -7.65
C ILE A 113 -13.85 7.31 -9.20
N ASP A 114 -13.18 8.27 -9.84
CA ASP A 114 -13.18 8.43 -11.30
C ASP A 114 -12.02 7.74 -12.04
N ARG A 115 -11.13 7.03 -11.34
CA ARG A 115 -10.11 6.20 -12.02
C ARG A 115 -10.48 4.73 -11.91
N THR A 116 -11.46 4.31 -12.68
CA THR A 116 -11.39 2.94 -13.22
C THR A 116 -10.11 2.89 -14.05
N ILE A 117 -9.03 2.37 -13.46
CA ILE A 117 -7.82 2.07 -14.24
C ILE A 117 -8.21 0.89 -15.13
N ASP A 118 -8.59 1.19 -16.36
CA ASP A 118 -8.79 0.18 -17.39
C ASP A 118 -7.42 -0.34 -17.80
N ILE A 119 -6.97 -1.36 -17.10
CA ILE A 119 -5.71 -2.04 -17.39
C ILE A 119 -5.97 -2.99 -18.56
N SER A 120 -5.62 -2.56 -19.77
CA SER A 120 -5.56 -3.45 -20.93
C SER A 120 -4.18 -4.13 -20.98
N VAL A 121 -4.16 -5.46 -20.91
CA VAL A 121 -2.94 -6.26 -21.05
C VAL A 121 -2.92 -6.87 -22.45
N LEU A 122 -1.76 -6.83 -23.12
CA LEU A 122 -1.55 -7.54 -24.38
C LEU A 122 -1.18 -8.99 -24.07
N ILE A 123 -2.07 -9.92 -24.39
CA ILE A 123 -1.82 -11.36 -24.33
C ILE A 123 -1.67 -11.86 -25.77
N LYS A 124 -0.47 -12.33 -26.16
CA LYS A 124 -0.18 -12.81 -27.53
C LYS A 124 -0.61 -11.81 -28.63
N ASN A 125 -0.31 -10.52 -28.44
CA ASN A 125 -0.73 -9.41 -29.31
C ASN A 125 -2.24 -9.16 -29.40
N VAL A 126 -3.06 -9.78 -28.55
CA VAL A 126 -4.49 -9.47 -28.43
C VAL A 126 -4.72 -8.63 -27.17
N PRO A 127 -5.34 -7.43 -27.28
CA PRO A 127 -5.67 -6.63 -26.12
C PRO A 127 -6.76 -7.33 -25.30
N CYS A 128 -6.51 -7.51 -24.01
CA CYS A 128 -7.44 -8.11 -23.06
C CYS A 128 -7.60 -7.17 -21.87
N ASP A 129 -8.84 -6.82 -21.54
CA ASP A 129 -9.12 -6.07 -20.30
C ASP A 129 -8.89 -6.99 -19.10
N LEU A 130 -8.07 -6.54 -18.14
CA LEU A 130 -7.76 -7.27 -16.91
C LEU A 130 -9.02 -7.62 -16.13
N LYS A 131 -10.09 -6.81 -16.19
CA LYS A 131 -11.39 -7.10 -15.54
C LYS A 131 -12.04 -8.38 -16.08
N SER A 132 -11.78 -8.71 -17.34
CA SER A 132 -12.30 -9.90 -18.03
C SER A 132 -11.32 -11.09 -18.01
N CYS A 133 -10.12 -10.88 -17.47
CA CYS A 133 -9.08 -11.90 -17.43
C CYS A 133 -9.33 -12.86 -16.26
N ASN A 134 -9.59 -14.13 -16.57
CA ASN A 134 -9.68 -15.14 -15.53
C ASN A 134 -8.28 -15.55 -15.07
N VAL A 135 -8.19 -16.01 -13.81
CA VAL A 135 -6.93 -16.47 -13.21
C VAL A 135 -6.25 -17.53 -14.08
N LYS A 136 -7.04 -18.42 -14.70
CA LYS A 136 -6.54 -19.46 -15.61
C LYS A 136 -5.77 -18.88 -16.81
N LYS A 137 -6.28 -17.85 -17.48
CA LYS A 137 -5.63 -17.18 -18.62
C LYS A 137 -4.34 -16.50 -18.18
N LEU A 138 -4.34 -15.84 -17.01
CA LEU A 138 -3.14 -15.23 -16.45
C LEU A 138 -2.03 -16.27 -16.24
N TYR A 139 -2.36 -17.38 -15.57
CA TYR A 139 -1.42 -18.49 -15.36
C TYR A 139 -0.96 -19.12 -16.68
N GLN A 140 -1.84 -19.25 -17.67
CA GLN A 140 -1.45 -19.75 -18.99
C GLN A 140 -0.42 -18.84 -19.67
N CYS A 141 -0.59 -17.51 -19.62
CA CYS A 141 0.39 -16.58 -20.19
C CYS A 141 1.75 -16.69 -19.51
N VAL A 142 1.75 -16.74 -18.18
CA VAL A 142 2.97 -16.89 -17.38
C VAL A 142 3.64 -18.23 -17.65
N LEU A 143 2.88 -19.32 -17.78
CA LEU A 143 3.44 -20.63 -18.08
C LEU A 143 3.99 -20.68 -19.50
N GLU A 144 3.28 -20.17 -20.50
CA GLU A 144 3.72 -20.23 -21.90
C GLU A 144 5.01 -19.44 -22.16
N ASP A 145 5.23 -18.32 -21.46
CA ASP A 145 6.44 -17.51 -21.61
C ASP A 145 7.62 -17.99 -20.74
N ILE A 146 7.36 -18.73 -19.65
CA ILE A 146 8.40 -19.15 -18.68
C ILE A 146 8.77 -20.64 -18.84
N THR A 147 7.88 -21.46 -19.40
CA THR A 147 8.14 -22.90 -19.52
C THR A 147 8.87 -23.24 -20.81
N GLU A 148 10.17 -23.46 -20.70
CA GLU A 148 10.83 -24.40 -21.59
C GLU A 148 10.33 -25.82 -21.27
N GLU A 149 10.11 -26.64 -22.30
CA GLU A 149 9.66 -28.01 -22.11
C GLU A 149 10.68 -28.75 -21.22
N PRO A 150 10.27 -29.29 -20.05
CA PRO A 150 11.23 -29.83 -19.12
C PRO A 150 11.98 -31.01 -19.76
N ILE A 151 13.31 -30.97 -19.71
CA ILE A 151 14.20 -31.96 -20.34
C ILE A 151 13.90 -33.38 -19.82
N GLY A 152 13.39 -33.48 -18.59
CA GLY A 152 12.93 -34.71 -17.97
C GLY A 152 12.07 -35.54 -18.92
N PRO A 153 10.79 -35.20 -19.17
CA PRO A 153 9.90 -35.98 -20.02
C PRO A 153 10.50 -36.40 -21.37
N ILE A 154 11.34 -35.56 -21.99
CA ILE A 154 12.07 -35.90 -23.23
C ILE A 154 13.06 -37.06 -22.99
N ILE A 155 13.84 -37.00 -21.92
CA ILE A 155 14.76 -38.07 -21.51
C ILE A 155 13.99 -39.34 -21.14
N TRP A 156 12.89 -39.24 -20.39
CA TRP A 156 12.06 -40.39 -20.02
C TRP A 156 11.45 -41.06 -21.26
N LYS A 157 10.93 -40.29 -22.23
CA LYS A 157 10.43 -40.84 -23.50
C LYS A 157 11.53 -41.55 -24.30
N LYS A 158 12.76 -41.01 -24.32
CA LYS A 158 13.92 -41.64 -24.98
C LYS A 158 14.39 -42.92 -24.29
N LEU A 159 14.48 -42.92 -22.95
CA LEU A 159 14.98 -44.06 -22.18
C LEU A 159 14.02 -45.24 -22.18
N TYR A 160 12.71 -44.98 -22.15
CA TYR A 160 11.70 -46.02 -22.00
C TYR A 160 10.96 -46.40 -23.30
N ALA A 161 11.32 -45.78 -24.44
CA ALA A 161 10.66 -45.99 -25.74
C ALA A 161 9.13 -46.07 -25.60
N LEU A 162 8.57 -45.15 -24.81
CA LEU A 162 7.16 -45.18 -24.44
C LEU A 162 6.32 -44.82 -25.66
N ASP A 163 5.76 -45.86 -26.28
CA ASP A 163 4.73 -45.73 -27.30
C ASP A 163 3.44 -45.28 -26.60
N GLU A 164 3.02 -44.04 -26.85
CA GLU A 164 1.87 -43.39 -26.20
C GLU A 164 0.58 -44.23 -26.33
N ALA A 165 0.51 -45.11 -27.34
CA ALA A 165 -0.57 -46.08 -27.56
C ALA A 165 -0.74 -47.14 -26.45
N LYS A 166 0.27 -47.36 -25.59
CA LYS A 166 0.21 -48.34 -24.49
C LYS A 166 -0.13 -47.73 -23.12
N LEU A 167 -0.05 -46.41 -22.98
CA LEU A 167 -0.33 -45.73 -21.70
C LEU A 167 -1.83 -45.53 -21.43
N CYS A 168 -2.68 -45.69 -22.45
CA CYS A 168 -4.15 -45.56 -22.34
C CYS A 168 -4.89 -46.89 -22.55
N LYS A 169 -4.38 -47.99 -21.97
CA LYS A 169 -5.22 -49.17 -21.72
C LYS A 169 -5.32 -49.40 -20.21
N ILE A 170 -6.34 -48.77 -19.62
CA ILE A 170 -6.96 -49.22 -18.36
C ILE A 170 -8.23 -49.96 -18.78
#